data_AF-A0A433RS87-F1
#
_entry.id   AF-A0A433RS87-F1
#
_cell.length_a   1.000
_cell.length_b   1.000
_cell.length_c   1.000
_cell.angle_alpha   90.00
_cell.angle_beta   90.00
_cell.angle_gamma   90.00
#
_symmetry.space_group_name_H-M   'P 1'
#
loop_
_entity.id
_entity.type
_entity.pdbx_description
1 polymer ?
#
loop_
_entity_poly.entity_id
_entity_poly.type
_entity_poly.pdbx_seq_one_letter_code
_entity_poly.pdbx_strand_id
1 'polypeptide(L)'
;MLNIGHHFLRYALAFVIGPIVTGITWMGFGLPFFISVFAGIVGFGVTALATKFFQKRAIRKQFNLTKSEYKLIDEQLQEATDTTAMLASLFTKVRSIKGFRQLYDMNKTAKRIVNIVKKNPLKFYQAETFFYAHLPSVGELAEKYVTLSREKIKDHDVQIALRQTQHALDEYNRMLDEDLREVLADDIQSLKMELDFASITAKRFHERADSEPVMPTKKPQQLDEMDEFEAALQKPAKEPVSLEKKEELDKQQDIPFREPELVPLKRVQEQPRTRMERRHFNN
;
A
#
# COMPACT_ATOMS: atom_id res chain seq x y z
N MET A 1 -5.42 -8.03 10.77
CA MET A 1 -6.83 -7.75 10.36
C MET A 1 -6.89 -7.07 8.99
N LEU A 2 -7.69 -7.58 8.05
CA LEU A 2 -7.74 -7.03 6.69
C LEU A 2 -8.94 -6.08 6.53
N ASN A 3 -8.76 -4.97 5.78
CA ASN A 3 -9.82 -4.03 5.43
C ASN A 3 -11.08 -4.72 4.86
N ILE A 4 -12.23 -4.06 4.96
CA ILE A 4 -13.52 -4.51 4.38
C ILE A 4 -13.36 -4.95 2.91
N GLY A 5 -12.48 -4.28 2.16
CA GLY A 5 -12.16 -4.59 0.77
C GLY A 5 -11.51 -5.96 0.57
N HIS A 6 -10.70 -6.45 1.51
CA HIS A 6 -10.12 -7.78 1.42
C HIS A 6 -11.12 -8.88 1.80
N HIS A 7 -12.04 -8.59 2.73
CA HIS A 7 -13.17 -9.48 2.99
C HIS A 7 -14.02 -9.61 1.72
N PHE A 8 -14.37 -8.47 1.09
CA PHE A 8 -15.06 -8.45 -0.19
C PHE A 8 -14.30 -9.20 -1.28
N LEU A 9 -13.01 -8.93 -1.48
CA LEU A 9 -12.19 -9.60 -2.50
C LEU A 9 -12.14 -11.12 -2.30
N ARG A 10 -11.99 -11.58 -1.05
CA ARG A 10 -11.98 -13.01 -0.72
C ARG A 10 -13.31 -13.68 -1.04
N TYR A 11 -14.42 -13.04 -0.67
CA TYR A 11 -15.75 -13.59 -0.95
C TYR A 11 -16.12 -13.47 -2.43
N ALA A 12 -15.68 -12.43 -3.13
CA ALA A 12 -15.84 -12.29 -4.58
C ALA A 12 -15.10 -13.41 -5.34
N LEU A 13 -13.85 -13.68 -4.96
CA LEU A 13 -13.08 -14.79 -5.53
C LEU A 13 -13.75 -16.15 -5.25
N ALA A 14 -14.19 -16.37 -4.01
CA ALA A 14 -14.89 -17.60 -3.64
C ALA A 14 -16.24 -17.74 -4.36
N PHE A 15 -16.96 -16.64 -4.58
CA PHE A 15 -18.24 -16.60 -5.29
C PHE A 15 -18.11 -17.00 -6.75
N VAL A 16 -16.98 -16.70 -7.40
CA VAL A 16 -16.70 -17.16 -8.77
C VAL A 16 -16.34 -18.65 -8.80
N ILE A 17 -15.57 -19.12 -7.80
CA ILE A 17 -15.12 -20.52 -7.74
C ILE A 17 -16.28 -21.50 -7.46
N GLY A 18 -17.26 -21.13 -6.63
CA GLY A 18 -18.39 -22.01 -6.28
C GLY A 18 -19.19 -22.55 -7.49
N PRO A 19 -19.67 -21.68 -8.40
CA PRO A 19 -20.34 -22.09 -9.63
C PRO A 19 -19.46 -22.91 -10.57
N ILE A 20 -18.16 -22.59 -10.67
CA ILE A 20 -17.20 -23.34 -11.48
C ILE A 20 -17.05 -24.77 -10.95
N VAL A 21 -16.85 -24.92 -9.64
CA VAL A 21 -16.78 -26.23 -8.98
C VAL A 21 -18.06 -27.01 -9.20
N THR A 22 -19.22 -26.36 -9.06
CA THR A 22 -20.54 -26.98 -9.31
C THR A 22 -20.66 -27.49 -10.75
N GLY A 23 -20.27 -26.68 -11.74
CA GLY A 23 -20.33 -27.03 -13.15
C GLY A 23 -19.40 -28.19 -13.52
N ILE A 24 -18.16 -28.17 -13.03
CA ILE A 24 -17.19 -29.26 -13.23
C ILE A 24 -17.70 -30.56 -12.60
N THR A 25 -18.27 -30.48 -11.40
CA THR A 25 -18.76 -31.64 -10.66
C THR A 25 -19.99 -32.26 -11.32
N TRP A 26 -20.91 -31.43 -11.81
CA TRP A 26 -22.13 -31.89 -12.49
C TRP A 26 -21.87 -32.42 -13.90
N MET A 27 -21.17 -31.65 -14.74
CA MET A 27 -20.96 -31.98 -16.15
C MET A 27 -19.74 -32.88 -16.39
N GLY A 28 -18.67 -32.69 -15.61
CA GLY A 28 -17.42 -33.44 -15.78
C GLY A 28 -17.45 -34.81 -15.10
N PHE A 29 -17.95 -34.87 -13.86
CA PHE A 29 -18.00 -36.10 -13.06
C PHE A 29 -19.37 -36.79 -13.05
N GLY A 30 -20.40 -36.17 -13.66
CA GLY A 30 -21.75 -36.75 -13.75
C GLY A 30 -22.48 -36.86 -12.41
N LEU A 31 -22.09 -36.08 -11.40
CA LEU A 31 -22.71 -36.16 -10.07
C LEU A 31 -24.11 -35.55 -10.07
N PRO A 32 -25.07 -36.08 -9.28
CA PRO A 32 -26.40 -35.51 -9.13
C PRO A 32 -26.36 -34.00 -8.81
N PHE A 33 -27.29 -33.24 -9.37
CA PHE A 33 -27.31 -31.77 -9.26
C PHE A 33 -27.16 -31.27 -7.81
N PHE A 34 -27.92 -31.84 -6.87
CA PHE A 34 -27.86 -31.44 -5.46
C PHE A 34 -26.51 -31.72 -4.80
N ILE A 35 -25.84 -32.81 -5.16
CA ILE A 35 -24.49 -33.15 -4.66
C ILE A 35 -23.46 -32.16 -5.23
N SER A 36 -23.61 -31.79 -6.50
CA SER A 36 -22.75 -30.81 -7.15
C SER A 36 -22.91 -29.40 -6.55
N VAL A 37 -24.13 -28.99 -6.22
CA VAL A 37 -24.38 -27.71 -5.52
C VAL A 37 -23.73 -27.72 -4.13
N PHE A 38 -23.86 -28.83 -3.39
CA PHE A 38 -23.18 -28.97 -2.10
C PHE A 38 -21.65 -28.89 -2.24
N ALA A 39 -21.09 -29.55 -3.25
CA ALA A 39 -19.66 -29.46 -3.56
C ALA A 39 -19.22 -28.01 -3.88
N GLY A 40 -20.05 -27.23 -4.57
CA GLY A 40 -19.84 -25.81 -4.79
C GLY A 40 -19.79 -24.98 -3.50
N ILE A 41 -20.70 -25.22 -2.55
CA ILE A 41 -20.72 -24.56 -1.23
C ILE A 41 -19.46 -24.93 -0.43
N VAL A 42 -19.07 -26.20 -0.45
CA VAL A 42 -17.82 -26.66 0.18
C VAL A 42 -16.61 -25.99 -0.46
N GLY A 43 -16.55 -25.94 -1.80
CA GLY A 43 -15.49 -25.27 -2.55
C GLY A 43 -15.37 -23.79 -2.22
N PHE A 44 -16.50 -23.09 -2.08
CA PHE A 44 -16.56 -21.71 -1.61
C PHE A 44 -15.94 -21.57 -0.21
N GLY A 45 -16.35 -22.41 0.74
CA GLY A 45 -15.84 -22.41 2.11
C GLY A 45 -14.33 -22.67 2.18
N VAL A 46 -13.87 -23.72 1.49
CA VAL A 46 -12.44 -24.09 1.42
C VAL A 46 -11.62 -22.95 0.82
N THR A 47 -12.08 -22.33 -0.26
CA THR A 47 -11.42 -21.19 -0.89
C THR A 47 -11.27 -20.04 0.09
N ALA A 48 -12.35 -19.63 0.76
CA ALA A 48 -12.32 -18.53 1.71
C ALA A 48 -11.39 -18.79 2.92
N LEU A 49 -11.27 -20.04 3.37
CA LEU A 49 -10.34 -20.42 4.43
C LEU A 49 -8.89 -20.43 3.91
N ALA A 50 -8.64 -21.01 2.74
CA ALA A 50 -7.32 -21.05 2.11
C ALA A 50 -6.78 -19.64 1.88
N THR A 51 -7.55 -18.73 1.27
CA THR A 51 -7.14 -17.34 1.04
C THR A 51 -6.74 -16.65 2.34
N LYS A 52 -7.50 -16.85 3.44
CA LYS A 52 -7.16 -16.28 4.76
C LYS A 52 -5.82 -16.81 5.27
N PHE A 53 -5.58 -18.12 5.13
CA PHE A 53 -4.33 -18.74 5.57
C PHE A 53 -3.13 -18.24 4.77
N PHE A 54 -3.27 -18.14 3.44
CA PHE A 54 -2.24 -17.59 2.55
C PHE A 54 -1.95 -16.12 2.86
N GLN A 55 -2.96 -15.28 3.06
CA GLN A 55 -2.78 -13.87 3.44
C GLN A 55 -1.99 -13.72 4.75
N LYS A 56 -2.39 -14.45 5.81
CA LYS A 56 -1.65 -14.41 7.09
C LYS A 56 -0.21 -14.90 6.93
N ARG A 57 0.01 -15.94 6.13
CA ARG A 57 1.37 -16.46 5.86
C ARG A 57 2.21 -15.48 5.04
N ALA A 58 1.61 -14.80 4.06
CA ALA A 58 2.28 -13.80 3.23
C ALA A 58 2.75 -12.60 4.06
N ILE A 59 1.85 -12.02 4.88
CA ILE A 59 2.19 -10.89 5.75
C ILE A 59 3.30 -11.27 6.73
N ARG A 60 3.21 -12.42 7.41
CA ARG A 60 4.27 -12.88 8.30
C ARG A 60 5.63 -12.99 7.62
N LYS A 61 5.67 -13.54 6.41
CA LYS A 61 6.91 -13.68 5.63
C LYS A 61 7.44 -12.34 5.15
N GLN A 62 6.58 -11.43 4.72
CA GLN A 62 6.96 -10.11 4.24
C GLN A 62 7.65 -9.28 5.33
N PHE A 63 7.15 -9.37 6.56
CA PHE A 63 7.67 -8.62 7.71
C PHE A 63 8.59 -9.44 8.61
N ASN A 64 9.00 -10.64 8.19
CA ASN A 64 9.84 -11.56 8.98
C ASN A 64 9.34 -11.84 10.41
N LEU A 65 8.02 -11.87 10.61
CA LEU A 65 7.39 -12.12 11.91
C LEU A 65 7.20 -13.61 12.17
N THR A 66 7.47 -14.03 13.40
CA THR A 66 7.11 -15.35 13.90
C THR A 66 5.58 -15.49 14.00
N LYS A 67 5.10 -16.74 14.16
CA LYS A 67 3.66 -17.00 14.30
C LYS A 67 3.08 -16.40 15.58
N SER A 68 3.84 -16.41 16.68
CA SER A 68 3.46 -15.89 17.98
C SER A 68 3.40 -14.36 17.97
N GLU A 69 4.43 -13.70 17.45
CA GLU A 69 4.46 -12.24 17.34
C GLU A 69 3.30 -11.72 16.51
N TYR A 70 3.08 -12.30 15.32
CA TYR A 70 1.96 -11.88 14.48
C TYR A 70 0.61 -12.13 15.15
N LYS A 71 0.46 -13.23 15.90
CA LYS A 71 -0.78 -13.51 16.62
C LYS A 71 -1.04 -12.45 17.70
N LEU A 72 -0.03 -12.10 18.49
CA LEU A 72 -0.11 -11.06 19.50
C LEU A 72 -0.51 -9.72 18.89
N ILE A 73 0.15 -9.32 17.80
CA ILE A 73 -0.17 -8.08 17.08
C ILE A 73 -1.60 -8.11 16.52
N ASP A 74 -2.04 -9.23 15.94
CA ASP A 74 -3.41 -9.36 15.39
C ASP A 74 -4.48 -9.30 16.49
N GLU A 75 -4.21 -9.86 17.68
CA GLU A 75 -5.09 -9.79 18.86
C GLU A 75 -5.18 -8.35 19.39
N GLN A 76 -4.04 -7.67 19.59
CA GLN A 76 -4.02 -6.29 20.06
C GLN A 76 -4.64 -5.30 19.06
N LEU A 77 -4.45 -5.54 17.75
CA LEU A 77 -5.13 -4.78 16.71
C LEU A 77 -6.65 -4.99 16.72
N GLN A 78 -7.11 -6.20 17.07
CA GLN A 78 -8.53 -6.50 17.20
C GLN A 78 -9.13 -5.70 18.36
N GLU A 79 -8.55 -5.85 19.54
CA GLU A 79 -8.98 -5.15 20.75
C GLU A 79 -8.99 -3.64 20.54
N ALA A 80 -7.94 -3.08 19.96
CA ALA A 80 -7.89 -1.66 19.62
C ALA A 80 -8.95 -1.25 18.59
N THR A 81 -9.26 -2.11 17.61
CA THR A 81 -10.34 -1.84 16.65
C THR A 81 -11.70 -1.79 17.35
N ASP A 82 -11.95 -2.72 18.27
CA ASP A 82 -13.20 -2.78 19.03
C ASP A 82 -13.31 -1.56 19.96
N THR A 83 -12.23 -1.18 20.66
CA THR A 83 -12.17 0.03 21.49
C THR A 83 -12.39 1.30 20.66
N THR A 84 -11.80 1.42 19.47
CA THR A 84 -12.08 2.58 18.59
C THR A 84 -13.51 2.58 18.04
N ALA A 85 -14.15 1.43 17.85
CA ALA A 85 -15.56 1.37 17.48
C ALA A 85 -16.45 1.80 18.67
N MET A 86 -16.12 1.35 19.88
CA MET A 86 -16.78 1.77 21.12
C MET A 86 -16.68 3.27 21.33
N LEU A 87 -15.46 3.86 21.28
CA LEU A 87 -15.24 5.30 21.37
C LEU A 87 -16.08 6.08 20.35
N ALA A 88 -16.22 5.53 19.14
CA ALA A 88 -17.03 6.16 18.11
C ALA A 88 -18.51 6.26 18.51
N SER A 89 -19.02 5.21 19.16
CA SER A 89 -20.37 5.24 19.73
C SER A 89 -20.48 6.22 20.91
N LEU A 90 -19.43 6.34 21.73
CA LEU A 90 -19.44 7.17 22.94
C LEU A 90 -19.46 8.67 22.63
N PHE A 91 -18.64 9.15 21.69
CA PHE A 91 -18.65 10.58 21.36
C PHE A 91 -19.99 11.03 20.77
N THR A 92 -20.77 10.16 20.12
CA THR A 92 -22.12 10.52 19.65
C THR A 92 -23.15 10.61 20.78
N LYS A 93 -22.88 9.98 21.94
CA LYS A 93 -23.80 9.90 23.08
C LYS A 93 -23.56 10.99 24.14
N VAL A 94 -22.39 11.62 24.14
CA VAL A 94 -22.05 12.68 25.09
C VAL A 94 -22.82 13.96 24.74
N ARG A 95 -23.41 14.62 25.76
CA ARG A 95 -24.20 15.83 25.55
C ARG A 95 -23.37 17.12 25.42
N SER A 96 -22.13 17.10 25.90
CA SER A 96 -21.28 18.29 25.92
C SER A 96 -20.48 18.43 24.62
N ILE A 97 -20.44 19.62 24.03
CA ILE A 97 -19.66 19.90 22.81
C ILE A 97 -18.17 19.67 23.05
N LYS A 98 -17.67 20.06 24.23
CA LYS A 98 -16.27 19.84 24.62
C LYS A 98 -15.96 18.35 24.70
N GLY A 99 -16.80 17.56 25.38
CA GLY A 99 -16.62 16.11 25.48
C GLY A 99 -16.76 15.40 24.13
N PHE A 100 -17.67 15.87 23.26
CA PHE A 100 -17.80 15.38 21.90
C PHE A 100 -16.49 15.55 21.13
N ARG A 101 -15.95 16.77 21.11
CA ARG A 101 -14.71 17.09 20.37
C ARG A 101 -13.54 16.27 20.90
N GLN A 102 -13.39 16.21 22.22
CA GLN A 102 -12.31 15.48 22.88
C GLN A 102 -12.32 14.00 22.50
N LEU A 103 -13.46 13.32 22.67
CA LEU A 103 -13.57 11.90 22.33
C LEU A 103 -13.47 11.63 20.82
N TYR A 104 -13.94 12.57 19.98
CA TYR A 104 -13.78 12.48 18.52
C TYR A 104 -12.31 12.56 18.11
N ASP A 105 -11.56 13.52 18.66
CA ASP A 105 -10.14 13.72 18.34
C ASP A 105 -9.32 12.50 18.78
N MET A 106 -9.56 11.99 20.00
CA MET A 106 -8.96 10.75 20.48
C MET A 106 -9.30 9.56 19.56
N ASN A 107 -10.56 9.42 19.15
CA ASN A 107 -10.97 8.36 18.23
C ASN A 107 -10.26 8.44 16.88
N LYS A 108 -10.11 9.66 16.36
CA LYS A 108 -9.43 9.93 15.10
C LYS A 108 -7.95 9.57 15.19
N THR A 109 -7.25 10.02 16.24
CA THR A 109 -5.83 9.70 16.46
C THR A 109 -5.62 8.20 16.65
N ALA A 110 -6.41 7.55 17.52
CA ALA A 110 -6.36 6.11 17.74
C ALA A 110 -6.59 5.30 16.45
N LYS A 111 -7.60 5.67 15.64
CA LYS A 111 -7.83 5.03 14.34
C LYS A 111 -6.65 5.17 13.39
N ARG A 112 -5.95 6.31 13.41
CA ARG A 112 -4.74 6.52 12.58
C ARG A 112 -3.63 5.57 12.99
N ILE A 113 -3.32 5.47 14.28
CA ILE A 113 -2.31 4.54 14.81
C ILE A 113 -2.65 3.10 14.42
N VAL A 114 -3.89 2.66 14.72
CA VAL A 114 -4.38 1.31 14.36
C VAL A 114 -4.24 1.05 12.86
N ASN A 115 -4.55 2.03 12.00
CA ASN A 115 -4.45 1.87 10.55
C ASN A 115 -3.00 1.83 10.05
N ILE A 116 -2.07 2.56 10.68
CA ILE A 116 -0.65 2.49 10.35
C ILE A 116 -0.12 1.09 10.67
N VAL A 117 -0.41 0.58 11.87
CA VAL A 117 0.05 -0.75 12.31
C VAL A 117 -0.63 -1.88 11.53
N LYS A 118 -1.88 -1.71 11.10
CA LYS A 118 -2.54 -2.64 10.17
C LYS A 118 -1.81 -2.75 8.82
N LYS A 119 -1.25 -1.65 8.31
CA LYS A 119 -0.50 -1.63 7.05
C LYS A 119 0.92 -2.15 7.22
N ASN A 120 1.56 -1.80 8.32
CA ASN A 120 2.90 -2.26 8.67
C ASN A 120 2.91 -2.81 10.11
N PRO A 121 2.75 -4.14 10.29
CA PRO A 121 2.71 -4.76 11.61
C PRO A 121 3.95 -4.52 12.47
N LEU A 122 5.12 -4.23 11.89
CA LEU A 122 6.33 -3.93 12.67
C LEU A 122 6.23 -2.60 13.43
N LYS A 123 5.39 -1.66 12.96
CA LYS A 123 5.11 -0.42 13.68
C LYS A 123 4.39 -0.66 15.01
N PHE A 124 3.90 -1.88 15.27
CA PHE A 124 3.33 -2.25 16.57
C PHE A 124 4.32 -2.01 17.72
N TYR A 125 5.60 -2.33 17.53
CA TYR A 125 6.61 -2.18 18.58
C TYR A 125 6.88 -0.71 18.94
N GLN A 126 6.65 0.22 18.01
CA GLN A 126 6.72 1.67 18.28
C GLN A 126 5.44 2.20 18.95
N ALA A 127 4.34 1.46 18.88
CA ALA A 127 3.07 1.81 19.51
C ALA A 127 2.71 0.84 20.64
N GLU A 128 3.69 0.14 21.23
CA GLU A 128 3.42 -0.90 22.22
C GLU A 128 2.66 -0.33 23.43
N THR A 129 3.13 0.79 23.97
CA THR A 129 2.49 1.52 25.07
C THR A 129 1.08 1.99 24.71
N PHE A 130 0.87 2.42 23.46
CA PHE A 130 -0.46 2.80 22.96
C PHE A 130 -1.46 1.64 23.09
N PHE A 131 -1.09 0.44 22.61
CA PHE A 131 -1.98 -0.71 22.62
C PHE A 131 -2.26 -1.24 24.02
N TYR A 132 -1.23 -1.32 24.87
CA TYR A 132 -1.38 -1.95 26.18
C TYR A 132 -1.84 -1.01 27.30
N ALA A 133 -1.55 0.30 27.21
CA ALA A 133 -1.78 1.22 28.31
C ALA A 133 -2.70 2.38 27.92
N HIS A 134 -2.37 3.12 26.86
CA HIS A 134 -3.06 4.39 26.59
C HIS A 134 -4.48 4.16 26.05
N LEU A 135 -4.64 3.37 24.98
CA LEU A 135 -5.95 3.18 24.36
C LEU A 135 -6.97 2.47 25.28
N PRO A 136 -6.61 1.38 26.00
CA PRO A 136 -7.53 0.75 26.94
C PRO A 136 -8.00 1.70 28.05
N SER A 137 -7.06 2.46 28.64
CA SER A 137 -7.37 3.44 29.69
C SER A 137 -8.31 4.53 29.18
N VAL A 138 -8.08 5.03 27.96
CA VAL A 138 -8.99 5.98 27.30
C VAL A 138 -10.38 5.38 27.11
N GLY A 139 -10.47 4.13 26.68
CA GLY A 139 -11.74 3.42 26.52
C GLY A 139 -12.54 3.39 27.83
N GLU A 140 -11.92 2.96 28.92
CA GLU A 140 -12.56 2.91 30.23
C GLU A 140 -12.98 4.28 30.76
N LEU A 141 -12.09 5.28 30.68
CA LEU A 141 -12.38 6.63 31.16
C LEU A 141 -13.49 7.29 30.36
N ALA A 142 -13.50 7.11 29.04
CA ALA A 142 -14.54 7.63 28.17
C ALA A 142 -15.91 7.00 28.48
N GLU A 143 -15.97 5.69 28.71
CA GLU A 143 -17.20 4.99 29.06
C GLU A 143 -17.76 5.48 30.40
N LYS A 144 -16.91 5.55 31.44
CA LYS A 144 -17.28 6.06 32.77
C LYS A 144 -17.75 7.51 32.69
N TYR A 145 -17.04 8.37 31.95
CA TYR A 145 -17.41 9.77 31.73
C TYR A 145 -18.77 9.93 31.04
N VAL A 146 -19.00 9.22 29.93
CA VAL A 146 -20.27 9.32 29.18
C VAL A 146 -21.43 8.77 30.01
N THR A 147 -21.20 7.71 30.79
CA THR A 147 -22.22 7.15 31.69
C THR A 147 -22.62 8.17 32.75
N LEU A 148 -21.67 8.66 33.54
CA LEU A 148 -21.93 9.60 34.63
C LEU A 148 -22.44 10.96 34.16
N SER A 149 -21.98 11.45 33.00
CA SER A 149 -22.43 12.74 32.45
C SER A 149 -23.87 12.70 31.91
N ARG A 150 -24.42 11.51 31.64
CA ARG A 150 -25.81 11.36 31.19
C ARG A 150 -26.79 11.26 32.35
N GLU A 151 -26.34 10.73 33.47
CA GLU A 151 -27.08 10.66 34.72
C GLU A 151 -27.31 12.07 35.29
N LYS A 152 -28.53 12.36 35.75
CA LYS A 152 -28.88 13.66 36.35
C LYS A 152 -28.52 13.70 37.84
N ILE A 153 -27.28 13.33 38.17
CA ILE A 153 -26.81 13.27 39.56
C ILE A 153 -26.25 14.64 39.96
N LYS A 154 -26.82 15.24 41.00
CA LYS A 154 -26.40 16.55 41.56
C LYS A 154 -25.37 16.42 42.69
N ASP A 155 -24.79 15.23 42.85
CA ASP A 155 -23.80 14.93 43.87
C ASP A 155 -22.48 15.66 43.62
N HIS A 156 -21.88 16.22 44.67
CA HIS A 156 -20.66 17.02 44.55
C HIS A 156 -19.45 16.17 44.13
N ASP A 157 -19.32 14.97 44.68
CA ASP A 157 -18.20 14.06 44.42
C ASP A 157 -18.26 13.56 42.98
N VAL A 158 -19.46 13.29 42.45
CA VAL A 158 -19.66 12.95 41.03
C VAL A 158 -19.22 14.08 40.11
N GLN A 159 -19.51 15.33 40.45
CA GLN A 159 -19.07 16.49 39.66
C GLN A 159 -17.56 16.69 39.71
N ILE A 160 -16.90 16.41 40.84
CA ILE A 160 -15.44 16.40 40.95
C ILE A 160 -14.85 15.29 40.07
N ALA A 161 -15.37 14.07 40.19
CA ALA A 161 -14.93 12.92 39.41
C ALA A 161 -15.05 13.19 37.90
N LEU A 162 -16.17 13.75 37.44
CA LEU A 162 -16.37 14.13 36.03
C LEU A 162 -15.31 15.13 35.54
N ARG A 163 -14.95 16.13 36.36
CA ARG A 163 -13.90 17.10 36.02
C ARG A 163 -12.52 16.45 35.98
N GLN A 164 -12.21 15.60 36.96
CA GLN A 164 -10.93 14.87 37.01
C GLN A 164 -10.80 13.91 35.81
N THR A 165 -11.85 13.17 35.47
CA THR A 165 -11.87 12.32 34.28
C THR A 165 -11.68 13.14 33.01
N GLN A 166 -12.32 14.31 32.91
CA GLN A 166 -12.12 15.17 31.76
C GLN A 166 -10.67 15.67 31.63
N HIS A 167 -10.02 16.01 32.75
CA HIS A 167 -8.61 16.39 32.77
C HIS A 167 -7.71 15.22 32.37
N ALA A 168 -7.95 14.03 32.92
CA ALA A 168 -7.22 12.82 32.54
C ALA A 168 -7.36 12.52 31.04
N LEU A 169 -8.58 12.63 30.48
CA LEU A 169 -8.80 12.48 29.04
C LEU A 169 -8.05 13.54 28.22
N ASP A 170 -7.85 14.76 28.74
CA ASP A 170 -7.05 15.80 28.06
C ASP A 170 -5.55 15.43 28.06
N GLU A 171 -5.05 14.83 29.14
CA GLU A 171 -3.68 14.30 29.21
C GLU A 171 -3.49 13.11 28.26
N TYR A 172 -4.40 12.14 28.30
CA TYR A 172 -4.35 10.99 27.39
C TYR A 172 -4.42 11.42 25.92
N ASN A 173 -5.16 12.47 25.58
CA ASN A 173 -5.20 12.96 24.20
C ASN A 173 -3.80 13.40 23.73
N ARG A 174 -2.99 14.00 24.61
CA ARG A 174 -1.58 14.34 24.31
C ARG A 174 -0.72 13.10 24.17
N MET A 175 -0.89 12.11 25.05
CA MET A 175 -0.18 10.83 24.97
C MET A 175 -0.48 10.11 23.65
N LEU A 176 -1.74 10.10 23.20
CA LEU A 176 -2.13 9.53 21.91
C LEU A 176 -1.48 10.26 20.72
N ASP A 177 -1.35 11.58 20.80
CA ASP A 177 -0.67 12.36 19.77
C ASP A 177 0.85 12.10 19.77
N GLU A 178 1.46 11.86 20.93
CA GLU A 178 2.85 11.44 21.07
C GLU A 178 3.06 10.03 20.50
N ASP A 179 2.21 9.06 20.84
CA ASP A 179 2.24 7.71 20.28
C ASP A 179 2.15 7.74 18.74
N LEU A 180 1.29 8.60 18.19
CA LEU A 180 1.16 8.77 16.74
C LEU A 180 2.45 9.34 16.12
N ARG A 181 3.12 10.27 16.81
CA ARG A 181 4.41 10.83 16.35
C ARG A 181 5.51 9.78 16.39
N GLU A 182 5.55 8.95 17.43
CA GLU A 182 6.53 7.88 17.57
C GLU A 182 6.41 6.86 16.42
N VAL A 183 5.20 6.40 16.14
CA VAL A 183 4.92 5.48 15.03
C VAL A 183 5.30 6.06 13.66
N LEU A 184 5.20 7.38 13.49
CA LEU A 184 5.54 8.08 12.26
C LEU A 184 7.00 8.57 12.21
N ALA A 185 7.80 8.35 13.25
CA ALA A 185 9.13 8.96 13.37
C ALA A 185 10.04 8.61 12.20
N ASP A 186 10.12 7.33 11.83
CA ASP A 186 10.97 6.87 10.71
C ASP A 186 10.53 7.49 9.38
N ASP A 187 9.21 7.57 9.15
CA ASP A 187 8.63 8.07 7.91
C ASP A 187 8.91 9.58 7.78
N ILE A 188 8.84 10.32 8.90
CA ILE A 188 9.22 11.73 8.99
C ILE A 188 10.71 11.91 8.75
N GLN A 189 11.55 11.05 9.32
CA GLN A 189 13.00 11.13 9.13
C GLN A 189 13.39 10.87 7.68
N SER A 190 12.81 9.84 7.04
CA SER A 190 13.01 9.55 5.61
C SER A 190 12.64 10.77 4.76
N LEU A 191 11.46 11.34 5.01
CA LEU A 191 10.98 12.51 4.27
C LEU A 191 11.93 13.71 4.41
N LYS A 192 12.47 13.97 5.60
CA LYS A 192 13.45 15.06 5.79
C LYS A 192 14.71 14.84 4.97
N MET A 193 15.26 13.63 4.97
CA MET A 193 16.46 13.31 4.17
C MET A 193 16.20 13.46 2.66
N GLU A 194 15.03 13.01 2.19
CA GLU A 194 14.63 13.17 0.79
C GLU A 194 14.49 14.66 0.41
N LEU A 195 13.90 15.48 1.29
CA LEU A 195 13.79 16.92 1.09
C LEU A 195 15.15 17.62 1.09
N ASP A 196 16.04 17.25 2.01
CA ASP A 196 17.41 17.79 2.07
C ASP A 196 18.17 17.46 0.77
N PHE A 197 18.08 16.21 0.30
CA PHE A 197 18.69 15.79 -0.95
C PHE A 197 18.10 16.55 -2.16
N ALA A 198 16.78 16.72 -2.22
CA ALA A 198 16.11 17.46 -3.27
C ALA A 198 16.55 18.93 -3.28
N SER A 199 16.66 19.55 -2.11
CA SER A 199 17.10 20.94 -1.96
C SER A 199 18.55 21.15 -2.42
N ILE A 200 19.46 20.25 -2.04
CA ILE A 200 20.86 20.28 -2.47
C ILE A 200 20.96 20.11 -3.98
N THR A 201 20.18 19.18 -4.54
CA THR A 201 20.15 18.93 -5.98
C THR A 201 19.64 20.16 -6.73
N ALA A 202 18.52 20.74 -6.31
CA ALA A 202 17.97 21.97 -6.89
C ALA A 202 18.96 23.13 -6.81
N LYS A 203 19.62 23.32 -5.66
CA LYS A 203 20.65 24.35 -5.48
C LYS A 203 21.83 24.14 -6.44
N ARG A 204 22.31 22.90 -6.61
CA ARG A 204 23.40 22.57 -7.55
C ARG A 204 23.01 22.79 -9.01
N PHE A 205 21.75 22.56 -9.37
CA PHE A 205 21.24 22.89 -10.70
C PHE A 205 21.22 24.40 -10.92
N HIS A 206 20.78 25.18 -9.94
CA HIS A 206 20.76 26.65 -10.01
C HIS A 206 22.18 27.23 -10.06
N GLU A 207 23.08 26.75 -9.18
CA GLU A 207 24.50 27.16 -9.18
C GLU A 207 25.19 26.81 -10.51
N ARG A 208 24.85 25.68 -11.18
CA ARG A 208 25.35 25.38 -12.53
C ARG A 208 24.77 26.30 -13.60
N ALA A 209 23.50 26.68 -13.49
CA ALA A 209 22.87 27.62 -14.43
C ALA A 209 23.47 29.03 -14.30
N ASP A 210 23.88 29.43 -13.09
CA ASP A 210 24.49 30.73 -12.80
C ASP A 210 26.02 30.76 -13.02
N SER A 211 26.69 29.60 -13.10
CA SER A 211 28.15 29.48 -13.25
C SER A 211 28.61 29.06 -14.65
N GLU A 212 27.72 28.99 -15.64
CA GLU A 212 28.16 29.03 -17.03
C GLU A 212 28.65 30.46 -17.36
N PRO A 213 29.95 30.70 -17.62
CA PRO A 213 30.32 31.88 -18.37
C PRO A 213 29.63 31.75 -19.72
N VAL A 214 28.95 32.82 -20.16
CA VAL A 214 28.56 32.97 -21.56
C VAL A 214 29.85 32.92 -22.39
N MET A 215 30.24 31.71 -22.79
CA MET A 215 31.26 31.49 -23.78
C MET A 215 30.74 32.17 -25.04
N PRO A 216 31.54 33.00 -25.74
CA PRO A 216 31.09 33.62 -26.96
C PRO A 216 30.77 32.48 -27.93
N THR A 217 29.48 32.27 -28.20
CA THR A 217 29.04 31.56 -29.38
C THR A 217 29.71 32.24 -30.55
N LYS A 218 30.64 31.53 -31.19
CA LYS A 218 31.27 31.96 -32.43
C LYS A 218 30.11 32.33 -33.36
N LYS A 219 30.00 33.62 -33.71
CA LYS A 219 29.01 34.11 -34.68
C LYS A 219 29.00 33.14 -35.87
N PRO A 220 27.84 32.62 -36.30
CA PRO A 220 27.76 31.97 -37.60
C PRO A 220 28.32 32.95 -38.62
N GLN A 221 29.30 32.51 -39.42
CA GLN A 221 29.77 33.29 -40.57
C GLN A 221 28.60 33.40 -41.54
N GLN A 222 27.92 34.54 -41.54
CA GLN A 222 26.75 34.84 -42.37
C GLN A 222 27.12 35.34 -43.78
N LEU A 223 28.29 34.98 -44.35
CA LEU A 223 28.74 35.63 -45.59
C LEU A 223 28.91 34.75 -46.83
N ASP A 224 28.58 33.45 -46.79
CA ASP A 224 28.73 32.59 -47.97
C ASP A 224 27.44 31.82 -48.38
N GLU A 225 26.36 31.83 -47.57
CA GLU A 225 25.12 31.10 -47.90
C GLU A 225 24.15 31.91 -48.80
N MET A 226 24.28 33.24 -48.88
CA MET A 226 23.40 34.07 -49.72
C MET A 226 23.71 33.90 -51.23
N ASP A 227 24.98 33.71 -51.58
CA ASP A 227 25.40 33.57 -52.99
C ASP A 227 24.99 32.20 -53.57
N GLU A 228 24.96 31.15 -52.75
CA GLU A 228 24.56 29.81 -53.18
C GLU A 228 23.03 29.70 -53.35
N PHE A 229 22.26 30.45 -52.55
CA PHE A 229 20.80 30.51 -52.66
C PHE A 229 20.33 31.36 -53.86
N GLU A 230 20.99 32.48 -54.17
CA GLU A 230 20.70 33.26 -55.39
C GLU A 230 21.04 32.48 -56.66
N ALA A 231 22.14 31.71 -56.65
CA ALA A 231 22.51 30.84 -57.77
C ALA A 231 21.51 29.70 -58.00
N ALA A 232 20.84 29.22 -56.94
CA ALA A 232 19.81 28.18 -57.04
C ALA A 232 18.48 28.70 -57.63
N LEU A 233 18.16 29.98 -57.46
CA LEU A 233 16.92 30.59 -57.95
C LEU A 233 16.96 31.00 -59.43
N GLN A 234 18.14 31.09 -60.05
CA GLN A 234 18.28 31.45 -61.46
C GLN A 234 18.18 30.27 -62.45
N LYS A 235 17.96 29.04 -61.97
CA LYS A 235 17.71 27.89 -62.87
C LYS A 235 16.25 27.87 -63.34
N PRO A 236 15.95 28.03 -64.64
CA PRO A 236 14.57 28.04 -65.11
C PRO A 236 13.94 26.65 -65.02
N ALA A 237 12.75 26.59 -64.42
CA ALA A 237 11.94 25.39 -64.28
C ALA A 237 11.34 24.95 -65.62
N LYS A 238 11.76 23.79 -66.14
CA LYS A 238 11.02 23.01 -67.13
C LYS A 238 11.26 21.51 -66.94
N GLU A 239 10.31 20.85 -66.29
CA GLU A 239 9.54 19.71 -66.84
C GLU A 239 8.65 19.10 -65.74
N PRO A 240 7.35 18.86 -65.99
CA PRO A 240 6.47 18.28 -64.98
C PRO A 240 6.64 16.76 -64.97
N VAL A 241 7.20 16.21 -63.89
CA VAL A 241 7.30 14.75 -63.73
C VAL A 241 5.96 14.19 -63.25
N SER A 242 5.45 13.28 -64.07
CA SER A 242 4.19 12.56 -64.04
C SER A 242 4.02 11.58 -62.88
N LEU A 243 2.75 11.22 -62.63
CA LEU A 243 2.19 10.48 -61.49
C LEU A 243 2.60 8.98 -61.37
N GLU A 244 3.59 8.48 -62.09
CA GLU A 244 3.91 7.03 -62.11
C GLU A 244 4.73 6.50 -60.92
N LYS A 245 5.33 7.36 -60.09
CA LYS A 245 6.24 6.89 -59.01
C LYS A 245 5.55 6.51 -57.69
N LYS A 246 4.21 6.44 -57.67
CA LYS A 246 3.45 5.99 -56.48
C LYS A 246 3.16 4.49 -56.46
N GLU A 247 3.27 3.77 -57.58
CA GLU A 247 2.99 2.32 -57.63
C GLU A 247 4.19 1.43 -57.27
N GLU A 248 5.42 1.94 -57.26
CA GLU A 248 6.59 1.13 -56.87
C GLU A 248 6.84 1.10 -55.35
N LEU A 249 6.24 2.00 -54.56
CA LEU A 249 6.48 2.04 -53.11
C LEU A 249 5.59 1.06 -52.32
N ASP A 250 4.53 0.52 -52.93
CA ASP A 250 3.53 -0.31 -52.25
C ASP A 250 3.79 -1.83 -52.38
N LYS A 251 4.84 -2.23 -53.11
CA LYS A 251 5.23 -3.65 -53.30
C LYS A 251 6.38 -4.14 -52.42
N GLN A 252 6.83 -3.34 -51.45
CA GLN A 252 7.99 -3.68 -50.62
C GLN A 252 7.65 -3.86 -49.12
N GLN A 253 6.43 -4.32 -48.82
CA GLN A 253 6.05 -4.86 -47.53
C GLN A 253 5.54 -6.30 -47.67
N ASP A 254 6.47 -7.22 -47.88
CA ASP A 254 6.26 -8.64 -47.60
C ASP A 254 7.62 -9.23 -47.16
N ILE A 255 7.96 -9.04 -45.89
CA ILE A 255 9.06 -9.75 -45.23
C ILE A 255 8.40 -10.80 -44.33
N PRO A 256 8.55 -12.12 -44.60
CA PRO A 256 7.99 -13.13 -43.71
C PRO A 256 8.73 -13.11 -42.37
N PHE A 257 7.97 -13.19 -41.29
CA PHE A 257 8.46 -13.29 -39.92
C PHE A 257 9.37 -14.51 -39.78
N ARG A 258 10.67 -14.28 -39.55
CA ARG A 258 11.67 -15.32 -39.29
C ARG A 258 11.68 -15.59 -37.78
N GLU A 259 11.24 -16.78 -37.36
CA GLU A 259 11.38 -17.21 -35.97
C GLU A 259 12.85 -17.13 -35.52
N PRO A 260 13.13 -16.60 -34.31
CA PRO A 260 14.49 -16.59 -33.78
C PRO A 260 14.92 -18.02 -33.47
N GLU A 261 16.00 -18.46 -34.11
CA GLU A 261 16.63 -19.76 -33.92
C GLU A 261 17.08 -19.90 -32.45
N LEU A 262 16.49 -20.85 -31.71
CA LEU A 262 16.90 -21.18 -30.35
C LEU A 262 18.30 -21.80 -30.37
N VAL A 263 19.31 -21.05 -29.94
CA VAL A 263 20.64 -21.58 -29.66
C VAL A 263 20.51 -22.67 -28.59
N PRO A 264 20.91 -23.94 -28.86
CA PRO A 264 20.85 -24.98 -27.83
C PRO A 264 21.84 -24.64 -26.71
N LEU A 265 21.32 -24.48 -25.50
CA LEU A 265 22.14 -24.38 -24.29
C LEU A 265 23.08 -25.58 -24.22
N LYS A 266 24.38 -25.30 -24.29
CA LYS A 266 25.44 -26.30 -24.09
C LYS A 266 25.20 -26.95 -22.73
N ARG A 267 24.86 -28.24 -22.75
CA ARG A 267 24.64 -29.07 -21.57
C ARG A 267 25.91 -28.99 -20.73
N VAL A 268 25.86 -28.34 -19.57
CA VAL A 268 26.92 -28.40 -18.56
C VAL A 268 27.07 -29.87 -18.21
N GLN A 269 28.22 -30.46 -18.53
CA GLN A 269 28.58 -31.78 -18.04
C GLN A 269 28.63 -31.70 -16.52
N GLU A 270 27.64 -32.27 -15.84
CA GLU A 270 27.75 -32.57 -14.42
C GLU A 270 28.88 -33.59 -14.24
N GLN A 271 30.00 -33.13 -13.69
CA GLN A 271 30.99 -34.05 -13.14
C GLN A 271 30.33 -34.87 -12.02
N PRO A 272 30.54 -36.20 -11.98
CA PRO A 272 29.97 -37.02 -10.93
C PRO A 272 30.55 -36.61 -9.58
N ARG A 273 29.70 -36.09 -8.68
CA ARG A 273 30.08 -35.80 -7.30
C ARG A 273 30.52 -37.10 -6.63
N THR A 274 31.78 -37.12 -6.20
CA THR A 274 32.36 -38.21 -5.42
C THR A 274 31.65 -38.34 -4.07
N ARG A 275 31.64 -39.57 -3.55
CA ARG A 275 30.89 -40.07 -2.38
C ARG A 275 31.21 -39.39 -1.03
N MET A 276 32.01 -38.33 -1.00
CA MET A 276 32.52 -37.69 0.22
C MET A 276 31.72 -36.46 0.69
N GLU A 277 30.76 -35.94 -0.09
CA GLU A 277 30.08 -34.67 0.24
C GLU A 277 28.69 -34.81 0.91
N ARG A 278 28.34 -36.00 1.44
CA ARG A 278 27.06 -36.23 2.15
C ARG A 278 27.17 -36.27 3.68
N ARG A 279 28.06 -35.50 4.31
CA ARG A 279 28.16 -35.49 5.79
C ARG A 279 28.11 -34.12 6.47
N HIS A 280 27.91 -33.02 5.75
CA HIS A 280 27.88 -31.68 6.37
C HIS A 280 26.62 -30.86 6.10
N PHE A 281 25.45 -31.51 6.09
CA PHE A 281 24.16 -30.80 6.04
C PHE A 281 23.10 -31.42 6.96
N ASN A 282 23.53 -31.91 8.13
CA ASN A 282 22.60 -32.15 9.22
C ASN A 282 23.33 -32.04 10.57
N ASN A 283 23.40 -30.81 11.08
CA ASN A 283 23.42 -30.47 12.50
C ASN A 283 23.00 -29.00 12.64
#